data_AF-A0A165WLY2-F1
#
_entry.id   AF-A0A165WLY2-F1
#
_cell.length_a   1.000
_cell.length_b   1.000
_cell.length_c   1.000
_cell.angle_alpha   90.00
_cell.angle_beta   90.00
_cell.angle_gamma   90.00
#
_symmetry.space_group_name_H-M   'P 1'
#
loop_
_entity.id
_entity.type
_entity.pdbx_description
1 polymer ?
#
loop_
_entity_poly.entity_id
_entity_poly.type
_entity_poly.pdbx_seq_one_letter_code
_entity_poly.pdbx_strand_id
1 'polypeptide(L)'
;MYQAYREHCRVILSRPHARVALGYGGFIARIARQFLDPVSFFMGPSIDAISHGRYWAVQDWSGAKGYVLKDDVLTKGERRMISGMIYPTSGNHSIYSYWPPPHLWRKLNCAHDMGFWTPMLEDFYVKNHADYCKGAPPREMKWWHNWMRTFIKLRATFRRNTETAAEQFLNTRIVEPL
;
A
#
# COMPACT_ATOMS: atom_id res chain seq x y z
N MET A 1 -20.37 1.44 -12.19
CA MET A 1 -19.83 1.21 -10.83
C MET A 1 -18.32 1.49 -10.73
N TYR A 2 -17.48 0.93 -11.61
CA TYR A 2 -16.03 1.16 -11.56
C TYR A 2 -15.61 2.62 -11.77
N GLN A 3 -16.30 3.36 -12.65
CA GLN A 3 -16.05 4.79 -12.85
C GLN A 3 -16.30 5.62 -11.60
N ALA A 4 -17.37 5.32 -10.84
CA ALA A 4 -17.64 5.99 -9.56
C ALA A 4 -16.53 5.71 -8.53
N TYR A 5 -16.00 4.48 -8.51
CA TYR A 5 -14.81 4.16 -7.72
C TYR A 5 -13.60 4.99 -8.13
N ARG A 6 -13.31 5.12 -9.43
CA ARG A 6 -12.19 5.94 -9.92
C ARG A 6 -12.35 7.40 -9.54
N GLU A 7 -13.58 7.91 -9.58
CA GLU A 7 -13.88 9.28 -9.16
C GLU A 7 -13.64 9.48 -7.66
N HIS A 8 -14.05 8.53 -6.82
CA HIS A 8 -13.69 8.57 -5.39
C HIS A 8 -12.17 8.54 -5.17
N CYS A 9 -11.44 7.72 -5.92
CA CYS A 9 -9.98 7.72 -5.88
C CYS A 9 -9.42 9.09 -6.25
N ARG A 10 -9.92 9.71 -7.32
CA ARG A 10 -9.50 11.05 -7.76
C ARG A 10 -9.69 12.09 -6.66
N VAL A 11 -10.86 12.11 -6.02
CA VAL A 11 -11.18 13.06 -4.92
C VAL A 11 -10.29 12.85 -3.69
N ILE A 12 -10.00 11.60 -3.33
CA ILE A 12 -9.15 11.30 -2.17
C ILE A 12 -7.69 11.63 -2.48
N LEU A 13 -7.21 11.23 -3.65
CA LEU A 13 -5.82 11.38 -4.04
C LEU A 13 -5.48 12.82 -4.44
N SER A 14 -6.46 13.67 -4.76
CA SER A 14 -6.22 15.10 -4.98
C SER A 14 -5.93 15.88 -3.69
N ARG A 15 -6.06 15.26 -2.51
CA ARG A 15 -5.78 15.93 -1.22
C ARG A 15 -4.25 16.02 -1.01
N PRO A 16 -3.72 17.14 -0.50
CA PRO A 16 -2.27 17.33 -0.37
C PRO A 16 -1.53 16.20 0.36
N HIS A 17 -2.09 15.69 1.46
CA HIS A 17 -1.47 14.61 2.24
C HIS A 17 -1.47 13.26 1.52
N ALA A 18 -2.34 13.08 0.52
CA ALA A 18 -2.51 11.81 -0.16
C ALA A 18 -1.30 11.43 -1.04
N ARG A 19 -0.35 12.35 -1.27
CA ARG A 19 0.93 12.05 -1.94
C ARG A 19 1.68 10.88 -1.30
N VAL A 20 1.54 10.68 0.01
CA VAL A 20 2.20 9.55 0.70
C VAL A 20 1.72 8.20 0.15
N ALA A 21 0.55 8.13 -0.50
CA ALA A 21 0.08 6.92 -1.17
C ALA A 21 1.12 6.34 -2.14
N LEU A 22 1.95 7.17 -2.78
CA LEU A 22 3.06 6.75 -3.63
C LEU A 22 4.13 5.95 -2.88
N GLY A 23 4.35 6.26 -1.59
CA GLY A 23 5.30 5.58 -0.70
C GLY A 23 4.72 4.35 0.02
N TYR A 24 3.42 4.07 -0.07
CA TYR A 24 2.80 2.93 0.62
C TYR A 24 3.18 1.55 0.06
N GLY A 25 3.75 1.50 -1.14
CA GLY A 25 4.01 0.28 -1.90
C GLY A 25 2.73 -0.43 -2.38
N GLY A 26 2.94 -1.60 -3.00
CA GLY A 26 1.87 -2.49 -3.44
C GLY A 26 0.78 -1.83 -4.30
N PHE A 27 -0.46 -2.30 -4.12
CA PHE A 27 -1.60 -1.82 -4.90
C PHE A 27 -1.94 -0.35 -4.62
N ILE A 28 -1.78 0.13 -3.39
CA ILE A 28 -2.07 1.54 -3.06
C ILE A 28 -1.17 2.46 -3.89
N ALA A 29 0.14 2.22 -3.90
CA ALA A 29 1.07 3.02 -4.70
C ALA A 29 0.81 2.88 -6.20
N ARG A 30 0.51 1.67 -6.68
CA ARG A 30 0.22 1.44 -8.10
C ARG A 30 -1.03 2.18 -8.57
N ILE A 31 -2.08 2.22 -7.76
CA ILE A 31 -3.32 2.97 -8.04
C ILE A 31 -3.03 4.47 -7.96
N ALA A 32 -2.29 4.92 -6.94
CA ALA A 32 -1.95 6.32 -6.75
C ALA A 32 -1.24 6.93 -7.97
N ARG A 33 -0.34 6.18 -8.63
CA ARG A 33 0.34 6.58 -9.88
C ARG A 33 -0.59 6.85 -11.06
N GLN A 34 -1.86 6.45 -11.01
CA GLN A 34 -2.83 6.83 -12.04
C GLN A 34 -3.33 8.28 -11.88
N PHE A 35 -3.20 8.85 -10.69
CA PHE A 35 -3.81 10.13 -10.32
C PHE A 35 -2.79 11.16 -9.85
N LEU A 36 -1.61 10.72 -9.42
CA LEU A 36 -0.56 11.54 -8.85
C LEU A 36 0.69 11.49 -9.72
N ASP A 37 1.33 12.63 -9.86
CA ASP A 37 2.70 12.74 -10.37
C ASP A 37 3.66 12.12 -9.33
N PRO A 38 4.53 11.17 -9.71
CA PRO A 38 5.57 10.64 -8.83
C PRO A 38 6.45 11.71 -8.17
N VAL A 39 6.68 12.85 -8.84
CA VAL A 39 7.49 13.96 -8.32
C VAL A 39 6.83 14.59 -7.08
N SER A 40 5.50 14.55 -6.99
CA SER A 40 4.76 15.13 -5.84
C SER A 40 5.16 14.51 -4.50
N PHE A 41 5.64 13.26 -4.48
CA PHE A 41 6.10 12.60 -3.26
C PHE A 41 7.28 13.33 -2.59
N PHE A 42 8.17 13.94 -3.38
CA PHE A 42 9.37 14.61 -2.89
C PHE A 42 9.12 16.05 -2.39
N MET A 43 7.89 16.56 -2.48
CA MET A 43 7.56 17.93 -2.05
C MET A 43 7.52 18.10 -0.51
N GLY A 44 7.73 17.01 0.24
CA GLY A 44 7.75 17.02 1.70
C GLY A 44 6.35 17.15 2.34
N PRO A 45 6.27 17.07 3.68
CA PRO A 45 5.03 17.00 4.45
C PRO A 45 4.02 18.10 4.09
N SER A 46 2.74 17.73 3.98
CA SER A 46 1.68 18.72 3.80
C SER A 46 1.54 19.63 5.03
N ILE A 47 0.87 20.77 4.85
CA ILE A 47 0.52 21.67 5.96
C ILE A 47 -0.30 20.92 7.02
N ASP A 48 -1.14 19.96 6.63
CA ASP A 48 -1.92 19.16 7.60
C ASP A 48 -1.04 18.25 8.47
N ALA A 49 0.04 17.71 7.90
CA ALA A 49 1.04 16.98 8.69
C ALA A 49 1.80 17.92 9.62
N ILE A 50 2.24 19.09 9.12
CA ILE A 50 3.08 20.01 9.89
C ILE A 50 2.29 20.71 11.00
N SER A 51 1.14 21.29 10.67
CA SER A 51 0.37 22.19 11.54
C SER A 51 -0.74 21.49 12.32
N HIS A 52 -1.33 20.43 11.78
CA HIS A 52 -2.49 19.74 12.40
C HIS A 52 -2.13 18.38 13.01
N GLY A 53 -0.86 17.98 12.97
CA GLY A 53 -0.39 16.76 13.64
C GLY A 53 -0.83 15.44 12.99
N ARG A 54 -1.33 15.47 11.75
CA ARG A 54 -1.75 14.26 11.03
C ARG A 54 -0.61 13.63 10.26
N TYR A 55 0.36 13.09 10.99
CA TYR A 55 1.57 12.50 10.43
C TYR A 55 1.88 11.11 11.00
N TRP A 56 2.72 10.36 10.31
CA TRP A 56 3.53 9.30 10.92
C TRP A 56 4.92 9.85 11.22
N ALA A 57 5.56 9.33 12.26
CA ALA A 57 6.87 9.80 12.68
C ALA A 57 7.80 8.67 13.09
N VAL A 58 9.09 8.87 12.83
CA VAL A 58 10.19 8.05 13.36
C VAL A 58 11.10 8.95 14.16
N GLN A 59 11.39 8.53 15.38
CA GLN A 59 12.35 9.18 16.25
C GLN A 59 13.73 8.59 15.97
N ASP A 60 14.72 9.46 15.74
CA ASP A 60 16.12 9.06 15.75
C ASP A 60 16.53 8.66 17.18
N TRP A 61 17.14 7.47 17.30
CA TRP A 61 17.62 6.90 18.56
C TRP A 61 19.03 7.40 18.92
N SER A 62 19.67 8.22 18.08
CA SER A 62 20.94 8.85 18.41
C SER A 62 20.75 9.93 19.49
N GLY A 63 21.09 9.58 20.73
CA GLY A 63 20.83 10.38 21.91
C GLY A 63 21.60 11.71 21.94
N ALA A 64 20.89 12.82 21.73
CA ALA A 64 21.21 14.14 22.31
C ALA A 64 20.04 15.12 22.16
N LYS A 65 19.28 15.05 21.06
CA LYS A 65 17.98 15.67 20.81
C LYS A 65 17.45 15.00 19.53
N GLY A 66 16.76 13.86 19.68
CA GLY A 66 16.36 13.04 18.54
C GLY A 66 15.53 13.86 17.55
N TYR A 67 15.97 13.94 16.30
CA TYR A 67 15.15 14.49 15.23
C TYR A 67 13.95 13.57 15.01
N VAL A 68 12.76 14.17 14.83
CA VAL A 68 11.55 13.44 14.48
C VAL A 68 11.32 13.63 12.99
N LEU A 69 11.57 12.59 12.20
CA LEU A 69 11.18 12.57 10.80
C LEU A 69 9.68 12.43 10.75
N LYS A 70 8.99 13.43 10.20
CA LYS A 70 7.52 13.46 10.07
C LYS A 70 7.15 13.43 8.59
N ASP A 71 6.10 12.70 8.27
CA ASP A 71 5.55 12.68 6.92
C ASP A 71 4.04 12.35 6.96
N ASP A 72 3.34 12.64 5.87
CA ASP A 72 1.88 12.50 5.77
C ASP A 72 1.43 11.06 6.01
N VAL A 73 0.18 10.86 6.47
CA VAL A 73 -0.36 9.52 6.67
C VAL A 73 -1.75 9.38 6.08
N LEU A 74 -1.97 8.32 5.29
CA LEU A 74 -3.32 7.92 4.91
C LEU A 74 -4.07 7.35 6.12
N THR A 75 -5.32 7.73 6.28
CA THR A 75 -6.22 7.11 7.26
C THR A 75 -6.58 5.68 6.86
N LYS A 76 -7.08 4.89 7.81
CA LYS A 76 -7.63 3.54 7.52
C LYS A 76 -8.77 3.62 6.49
N GLY A 77 -9.61 4.66 6.55
CA GLY A 77 -10.71 4.88 5.61
C GLY A 77 -10.22 5.14 4.20
N GLU A 78 -9.26 6.06 4.03
CA GLU A 78 -8.69 6.39 2.71
C GLU A 78 -8.07 5.19 2.03
N ARG A 79 -7.31 4.36 2.77
CA ARG A 79 -6.77 3.12 2.20
C ARG A 79 -7.85 2.14 1.73
N ARG A 80 -8.93 2.01 2.50
CA ARG A 80 -10.07 1.15 2.12
C ARG A 80 -10.77 1.68 0.86
N MET A 81 -10.96 2.99 0.77
CA MET A 81 -11.53 3.65 -0.39
C MET A 81 -10.64 3.50 -1.63
N ILE A 82 -9.32 3.67 -1.50
CA ILE A 82 -8.35 3.48 -2.59
C ILE A 82 -8.38 2.03 -3.10
N SER A 83 -8.49 1.04 -2.21
CA SER A 83 -8.69 -0.37 -2.62
C SER A 83 -10.09 -0.67 -3.20
N GLY A 84 -10.99 0.32 -3.21
CA GLY A 84 -12.35 0.17 -3.73
C GLY A 84 -13.21 -0.76 -2.90
N MET A 85 -13.03 -0.77 -1.57
CA MET A 85 -13.85 -1.58 -0.67
C MET A 85 -15.29 -1.07 -0.61
N ILE A 86 -16.23 -1.97 -0.81
CA ILE A 86 -17.68 -1.71 -0.81
C ILE A 86 -18.28 -2.49 0.36
N TYR A 87 -18.93 -1.75 1.25
CA TYR A 87 -19.66 -2.29 2.38
C TYR A 87 -21.15 -2.33 2.04
N PRO A 88 -21.82 -3.46 2.24
CA PRO A 88 -23.26 -3.56 2.04
C PRO A 88 -24.01 -2.69 3.07
N THR A 89 -25.09 -2.05 2.63
CA THR A 89 -25.86 -1.08 3.42
C THR A 89 -26.82 -1.73 4.43
N SER A 90 -27.14 -3.02 4.28
CA SER A 90 -27.98 -3.77 5.21
C SER A 90 -27.67 -5.28 5.14
N GLY A 91 -27.86 -6.02 6.24
CA GLY A 91 -27.74 -7.48 6.32
C GLY A 91 -26.31 -8.07 6.43
N ASN A 92 -26.23 -9.40 6.58
CA ASN A 92 -24.98 -10.19 6.63
C ASN A 92 -24.40 -10.43 5.22
N HIS A 93 -24.20 -9.36 4.46
CA HIS A 93 -23.65 -9.47 3.10
C HIS A 93 -22.11 -9.43 3.12
N SER A 94 -21.51 -10.10 2.14
CA SER A 94 -20.07 -10.14 1.98
C SER A 94 -19.49 -8.76 1.61
N ILE A 95 -18.27 -8.48 2.07
CA ILE A 95 -17.52 -7.28 1.68
C ILE A 95 -16.89 -7.51 0.30
N TYR A 96 -16.98 -6.52 -0.59
CA TYR A 96 -16.39 -6.57 -1.93
C TYR A 96 -15.29 -5.54 -2.08
N SER A 97 -14.37 -5.75 -3.03
CA SER A 97 -13.35 -4.76 -3.38
C SER A 97 -12.78 -4.97 -4.79
N TYR A 98 -12.42 -3.87 -5.45
CA TYR A 98 -11.74 -3.90 -6.76
C TYR A 98 -10.28 -4.32 -6.65
N TRP A 99 -9.62 -3.97 -5.55
CA TRP A 99 -8.21 -4.30 -5.32
C TRP A 99 -8.01 -4.96 -3.96
N PRO A 100 -6.89 -5.67 -3.76
CA PRO A 100 -6.51 -6.22 -2.47
C PRO A 100 -6.81 -5.29 -1.29
N PRO A 101 -7.64 -5.74 -0.33
CA PRO A 101 -7.90 -4.98 0.89
C PRO A 101 -6.60 -4.72 1.66
N PRO A 102 -6.36 -3.49 2.16
CA PRO A 102 -5.07 -3.12 2.74
C PRO A 102 -4.68 -3.98 3.95
N HIS A 103 -5.68 -4.41 4.72
CA HIS A 103 -5.51 -5.22 5.92
C HIS A 103 -5.18 -6.70 5.61
N LEU A 104 -5.38 -7.15 4.37
CA LEU A 104 -4.96 -8.48 3.92
C LEU A 104 -3.59 -8.42 3.24
N TRP A 105 -3.33 -7.37 2.45
CA TRP A 105 -2.06 -7.18 1.74
C TRP A 105 -0.85 -7.17 2.69
N ARG A 106 -0.95 -6.47 3.82
CA ARG A 106 0.16 -6.34 4.79
C ARG A 106 0.29 -7.50 5.78
N LYS A 107 -0.46 -8.60 5.60
CA LYS A 107 -0.29 -9.78 6.47
C LYS A 107 0.92 -10.57 6.04
N LEU A 108 1.61 -11.18 7.00
CA LEU A 108 2.74 -12.10 6.76
C LEU A 108 2.38 -13.25 5.80
N ASN A 109 1.08 -13.57 5.69
CA ASN A 109 0.55 -14.63 4.86
C ASN A 109 0.11 -14.15 3.46
N CYS A 110 0.43 -12.91 3.07
CA CYS A 110 0.23 -12.44 1.70
C CYS A 110 1.39 -12.94 0.83
N ALA A 111 1.15 -13.98 0.06
CA ALA A 111 2.15 -14.60 -0.79
C ALA A 111 2.69 -13.67 -1.89
N HIS A 112 1.91 -12.66 -2.27
CA HIS A 112 2.24 -11.73 -3.35
C HIS A 112 2.99 -10.49 -2.90
N ASP A 113 3.05 -10.21 -1.59
CA ASP A 113 3.78 -9.05 -1.06
C ASP A 113 5.28 -9.34 -0.96
N MET A 114 6.00 -9.33 -2.07
CA MET A 114 7.44 -9.63 -2.14
C MET A 114 8.33 -8.45 -1.70
N GLY A 115 7.77 -7.38 -1.14
CA GLY A 115 8.50 -6.16 -0.79
C GLY A 115 8.78 -5.22 -1.97
N PHE A 116 8.48 -5.64 -3.20
CA PHE A 116 8.55 -4.80 -4.41
C PHE A 116 7.42 -5.15 -5.38
N TRP A 117 7.21 -4.29 -6.38
CA TRP A 117 6.20 -4.49 -7.41
C TRP A 117 6.71 -5.43 -8.49
N THR A 118 6.22 -6.67 -8.52
CA THR A 118 6.69 -7.71 -9.45
C THR A 118 5.99 -7.59 -10.82
N PRO A 119 6.60 -8.09 -11.91
CA PRO A 119 5.94 -8.16 -13.22
C PRO A 119 4.60 -8.91 -13.17
N MET A 120 4.52 -10.01 -12.42
CA MET A 120 3.27 -10.76 -12.20
C MET A 120 2.16 -9.90 -11.60
N LEU A 121 2.50 -8.99 -10.67
CA LEU A 121 1.53 -8.05 -10.10
C LEU A 121 1.10 -6.99 -11.09
N GLU A 122 2.01 -6.52 -11.94
CA GLU A 122 1.65 -5.58 -13.02
C GLU A 122 0.71 -6.26 -14.03
N ASP A 123 1.01 -7.47 -14.49
CA ASP A 123 0.14 -8.23 -15.39
C ASP A 123 -1.25 -8.45 -14.79
N PHE A 124 -1.29 -8.85 -13.51
CA PHE A 124 -2.54 -8.97 -12.77
C PHE A 124 -3.30 -7.64 -12.72
N TYR A 125 -2.60 -6.55 -12.41
CA TYR A 125 -3.19 -5.23 -12.29
C TYR A 125 -3.76 -4.74 -13.62
N VAL A 126 -2.96 -4.75 -14.69
CA VAL A 126 -3.34 -4.29 -16.04
C VAL A 126 -4.54 -5.08 -16.55
N LYS A 127 -4.51 -6.42 -16.40
CA LYS A 127 -5.62 -7.28 -16.80
C LYS A 127 -6.91 -6.94 -16.05
N ASN A 128 -6.87 -6.92 -14.71
CA ASN A 128 -8.07 -6.65 -13.92
C ASN A 128 -8.57 -5.21 -14.14
N HIS A 129 -7.67 -4.23 -14.32
CA HIS A 129 -8.05 -2.86 -14.65
C HIS A 129 -8.85 -2.80 -15.95
N ALA A 130 -8.37 -3.48 -17.00
CA ALA A 130 -9.08 -3.56 -18.28
C ALA A 130 -10.44 -4.25 -18.13
N ASP A 131 -10.51 -5.34 -17.36
CA ASP A 131 -11.76 -6.05 -17.09
C ASP A 131 -12.76 -5.16 -16.32
N TYR A 132 -12.30 -4.41 -15.31
CA TYR A 132 -13.16 -3.48 -14.56
C TYR A 132 -13.64 -2.30 -15.41
N CYS A 133 -12.81 -1.80 -16.33
CA CYS A 133 -13.22 -0.80 -17.32
C CYS A 133 -14.32 -1.34 -18.26
N LYS A 134 -14.33 -2.64 -18.55
CA LYS A 134 -15.39 -3.33 -19.31
C LYS A 134 -16.62 -3.70 -18.46
N GLY A 135 -16.63 -3.37 -17.18
CA GLY A 135 -17.78 -3.58 -16.28
C GLY A 135 -17.69 -4.83 -15.41
N ALA A 136 -16.54 -5.51 -15.32
CA ALA A 136 -16.38 -6.62 -14.39
C ALA A 136 -16.65 -6.17 -12.93
N PRO A 137 -17.35 -7.00 -12.13
CA PRO A 137 -17.67 -6.64 -10.76
C PRO A 137 -16.46 -6.71 -9.82
N PRO A 138 -16.47 -6.00 -8.69
CA PRO A 138 -15.47 -6.15 -7.64
C PRO A 138 -15.50 -7.57 -7.07
N ARG A 139 -14.37 -8.03 -6.53
CA ARG A 139 -14.25 -9.38 -5.99
C ARG A 139 -14.65 -9.42 -4.52
N GLU A 140 -15.25 -10.54 -4.13
CA GLU A 140 -15.61 -10.82 -2.75
C GLU A 140 -14.35 -11.00 -1.87
N MET A 141 -14.44 -10.61 -0.60
CA MET A 141 -13.37 -10.78 0.41
C MET A 141 -12.82 -12.23 0.46
N LYS A 142 -13.69 -13.24 0.35
CA LYS A 142 -13.30 -14.65 0.35
C LYS A 142 -12.37 -14.99 -0.81
N TRP A 143 -12.60 -14.42 -1.98
CA TRP A 143 -11.74 -14.58 -3.15
C TRP A 143 -10.34 -14.02 -2.87
N TRP A 144 -10.26 -12.81 -2.30
CA TRP A 144 -8.97 -12.19 -1.94
C TRP A 144 -8.19 -13.02 -0.93
N HIS A 145 -8.86 -13.57 0.08
CA HIS A 145 -8.22 -14.49 1.04
C HIS A 145 -7.59 -15.70 0.36
N ASN A 146 -8.27 -16.30 -0.62
CA ASN A 146 -7.75 -17.46 -1.33
C ASN A 146 -6.60 -17.07 -2.26
N TRP A 147 -6.77 -16.01 -3.05
CA TRP A 147 -5.74 -15.50 -3.95
C TRP A 147 -4.46 -15.06 -3.21
N MET A 148 -4.57 -14.49 -2.01
CA MET A 148 -3.38 -14.11 -1.25
C MET A 148 -2.60 -15.29 -0.68
N ARG A 149 -3.20 -16.48 -0.62
CA ARG A 149 -2.58 -17.69 -0.07
C ARG A 149 -1.95 -18.59 -1.14
N THR A 150 -2.28 -18.40 -2.42
CA THR A 150 -1.57 -19.07 -3.51
C THR A 150 -0.10 -18.65 -3.44
N PHE A 151 0.83 -19.59 -3.22
CA PHE A 151 2.29 -19.37 -3.10
C PHE A 151 2.85 -18.99 -1.70
N ILE A 152 2.11 -19.23 -0.61
CA ILE A 152 2.59 -18.88 0.74
C ILE A 152 3.96 -19.48 1.10
N LYS A 153 4.25 -20.71 0.65
CA LYS A 153 5.54 -21.38 0.88
C LYS A 153 6.70 -20.65 0.19
N LEU A 154 6.51 -20.27 -1.08
CA LEU A 154 7.52 -19.56 -1.86
C LEU A 154 7.84 -18.20 -1.23
N ARG A 155 6.82 -17.47 -0.79
CA ARG A 155 6.98 -16.19 -0.10
C ARG A 155 7.76 -16.32 1.21
N ALA A 156 7.46 -17.34 2.01
CA ALA A 156 8.15 -17.58 3.27
C ALA A 156 9.66 -17.84 3.04
N THR A 157 9.99 -18.66 2.05
CA THR A 157 11.39 -18.91 1.64
C THR A 157 12.07 -17.63 1.16
N PHE A 158 11.43 -16.88 0.24
CA PHE A 158 11.98 -15.61 -0.25
C PHE A 158 12.24 -14.64 0.89
N ARG A 159 11.28 -14.47 1.80
CA ARG A 159 11.39 -13.56 2.94
C ARG A 159 12.63 -13.88 3.78
N ARG A 160 12.75 -15.14 4.18
CA ARG A 160 13.86 -15.60 5.01
C ARG A 160 15.18 -15.31 4.32
N ASN A 161 15.30 -15.66 3.05
CA ASN A 161 16.53 -15.45 2.28
C ASN A 161 16.86 -13.95 2.17
N THR A 162 15.88 -13.09 1.94
CA THR A 162 16.08 -11.63 1.88
C THR A 162 16.47 -11.05 3.24
N GLU A 163 15.80 -11.47 4.32
CA GLU A 163 16.12 -11.02 5.69
C GLU A 163 17.54 -11.46 6.09
N THR A 164 17.93 -12.71 5.84
CA THR A 164 19.28 -13.21 6.09
C THR A 164 20.34 -12.47 5.27
N ALA A 165 20.10 -12.24 3.98
CA ALA A 165 21.03 -11.50 3.13
C ALA A 165 21.16 -10.02 3.56
N ALA A 166 20.05 -9.39 3.93
CA ALA A 166 20.05 -8.02 4.44
C ALA A 166 20.79 -7.91 5.78
N GLU A 167 20.58 -8.85 6.69
CA GLU A 167 21.31 -8.93 7.96
C GLU A 167 22.82 -9.08 7.74
N GLN A 168 23.24 -9.99 6.86
CA GLN A 168 24.66 -10.16 6.50
C GLN A 168 25.27 -8.88 5.93
N PHE A 169 24.54 -8.20 5.03
CA PHE A 169 24.97 -6.93 4.43
C PHE A 169 25.11 -5.82 5.47
N LEU A 170 24.12 -5.66 6.36
CA LEU A 170 24.16 -4.65 7.41
C LEU A 170 25.30 -4.92 8.40
N ASN A 171 25.47 -6.18 8.81
CA ASN A 171 26.54 -6.55 9.75
C ASN A 171 27.94 -6.32 9.17
N THR A 172 28.14 -6.52 7.85
CA THR A 172 29.43 -6.25 7.20
C THR A 172 29.71 -4.76 6.99
N ARG A 173 28.69 -3.89 6.95
CA ARG A 173 28.86 -2.45 6.62
C ARG A 173 28.65 -1.50 7.78
N ILE A 174 27.99 -1.93 8.86
CA ILE A 174 27.64 -1.09 10.01
C ILE A 174 28.56 -1.40 11.21
N VAL A 175 29.15 -2.60 11.28
CA VAL A 175 29.95 -3.04 12.45
C VAL A 175 31.46 -2.84 12.27
N GLU A 176 31.95 -2.52 11.06
CA GLU A 176 33.33 -2.04 10.90
C GLU A 176 33.39 -0.54 11.25
N PRO A 177 34.11 -0.14 12.31
CA PRO A 177 34.36 1.27 12.58
C PRO A 177 35.27 1.82 11.47
N LEU A 178 34.92 2.99 10.96
CA LEU A 178 35.84 3.87 10.21
C LEU A 178 37.06 4.23 11.06
#